data_AF-A0A914IE44-F1
#
_entry.id   AF-A0A914IE44-F1
#
_cell.length_a   1.000
_cell.length_b   1.000
_cell.length_c   1.000
_cell.angle_alpha   90.00
_cell.angle_beta   90.00
_cell.angle_gamma   90.00
#
_symmetry.space_group_name_H-M   'P 1'
#
loop_
_entity.id
_entity.type
_entity.pdbx_description
1 polymer ?
#
loop_
_entity_poly.entity_id
_entity_poly.type
_entity_poly.pdbx_seq_one_letter_code
_entity_poly.pdbx_strand_id
1 'polypeptide(L)'
;MVRKKMCISSLISRTLMPRIVMLVVVFCIGILLQNNLVNAGACLSSGDAAHAAQNFCSKFDEKNCSNKKYETKKWIINCEWTKGGYKSLEGFDVVRGCINAQLINGSPIWNEQKSSTDNKIFETAVIESEEQTELKQLLSKIKIAALKNIKKYSDGIPTKSTEDRAKTSDYDDDSILSINDQILGQLFEGDILLSVPQAKQILLEIEYEDHQNKRIPRQADPTPESLWTNLTIPYTFHPDFKNDSKLINVVKIGLSHVESLTCIRFEAYENNTELVESGKDFLEYFRSTGCWSPVGRHGGAQRISIGSGCDRLDIVAHETLHSLAENSDNMGLPYDIGSTMHYPSKGFSKDRKSYTILTKDSNFQQTMGFRGGLSFKDARMINKRYCQKSCQEELECYNHGYTDPNNCLQCRCPEGYSGNFCQETPISNSPNCKNVGFLMAGAWEGSITTGQLYAGSECYWRIIPQLPKQRIEISISKLEFPCTDLCTSYLEVKAKRDKISTGARLCCGSPKTIYGDVDTEIILILKVSENINGTFQGAELDYKTVNASITVPVVTQTLLPTTPIKPENGTAPSSLIQITPLASIGLANGIN
;
A
#
# COMPACT_ATOMS: atom_id res chain seq x y z
N MET A 1 43.85 -1.31 -24.58
CA MET A 1 43.93 -1.10 -26.05
C MET A 1 43.93 -2.45 -26.75
N VAL A 2 42.95 -2.69 -27.65
CA VAL A 2 43.02 -3.44 -28.93
C VAL A 2 43.60 -4.88 -28.85
N ARG A 3 42.83 -5.98 -28.86
CA ARG A 3 41.90 -6.60 -29.86
C ARG A 3 42.52 -7.85 -30.54
N LYS A 4 41.74 -8.95 -30.45
CA LYS A 4 41.25 -9.85 -31.54
C LYS A 4 42.12 -10.98 -32.15
N LYS A 5 41.40 -12.14 -32.22
CA LYS A 5 41.24 -13.11 -33.35
C LYS A 5 42.42 -14.09 -33.60
N MET A 6 42.26 -15.33 -34.12
CA MET A 6 41.16 -16.12 -34.68
C MET A 6 41.60 -17.61 -34.78
N CYS A 7 40.63 -18.53 -34.87
CA CYS A 7 40.77 -19.98 -35.11
C CYS A 7 41.29 -20.40 -36.50
N ILE A 8 41.68 -21.69 -36.64
CA ILE A 8 41.44 -22.69 -37.74
C ILE A 8 42.41 -23.87 -37.49
N SER A 9 41.98 -25.06 -37.01
CA SER A 9 41.40 -26.24 -37.69
C SER A 9 42.30 -26.97 -38.74
N SER A 10 42.65 -28.24 -38.47
CA SER A 10 42.57 -29.36 -39.43
C SER A 10 42.92 -30.74 -38.79
N LEU A 11 41.87 -31.55 -38.68
CA LEU A 11 41.74 -33.02 -38.79
C LEU A 11 42.68 -33.67 -39.86
N ILE A 12 43.11 -34.94 -39.94
CA ILE A 12 42.74 -36.30 -39.43
C ILE A 12 43.96 -37.23 -39.69
N SER A 13 44.21 -38.23 -38.83
CA SER A 13 44.50 -39.60 -39.32
C SER A 13 44.23 -40.65 -38.24
N ARG A 14 43.38 -41.63 -38.59
CA ARG A 14 42.98 -42.79 -37.79
C ARG A 14 43.96 -43.95 -38.04
N THR A 15 44.29 -44.75 -37.02
CA THR A 15 43.87 -46.16 -36.88
C THR A 15 44.67 -46.96 -35.82
N LEU A 16 43.89 -47.52 -34.89
CA LEU A 16 43.94 -48.86 -34.25
C LEU A 16 45.03 -49.31 -33.24
N MET A 17 44.52 -49.58 -32.02
CA MET A 17 44.65 -50.79 -31.15
C MET A 17 45.10 -50.49 -29.69
N PRO A 18 44.77 -51.32 -28.67
CA PRO A 18 43.43 -51.50 -28.09
C PRO A 18 43.42 -51.55 -26.53
N ARG A 19 42.23 -51.55 -25.90
CA ARG A 19 41.98 -51.84 -24.46
C ARG A 19 42.58 -50.88 -23.42
N ILE A 20 41.87 -49.78 -23.15
CA ILE A 20 41.54 -49.20 -21.83
C ILE A 20 40.44 -48.18 -22.14
N VAL A 21 39.16 -48.56 -22.06
CA VAL A 21 37.97 -47.77 -21.66
C VAL A 21 36.79 -48.76 -21.68
N MET A 22 36.80 -49.69 -20.73
CA MET A 22 35.67 -50.56 -20.39
C MET A 22 35.57 -50.51 -18.86
N LEU A 23 35.49 -49.28 -18.33
CA LEU A 23 35.46 -49.00 -16.89
C LEU A 23 34.61 -47.77 -16.51
N VAL A 24 33.83 -47.19 -17.43
CA VAL A 24 33.01 -45.99 -17.11
C VAL A 24 31.56 -46.07 -17.57
N VAL A 25 31.12 -47.12 -18.28
CA VAL A 25 29.72 -47.22 -18.75
C VAL A 25 28.93 -48.36 -18.10
N VAL A 26 29.54 -49.17 -17.22
CA VAL A 26 28.84 -50.23 -16.46
C VAL A 26 28.54 -49.83 -15.01
N PHE A 27 28.95 -48.63 -14.56
CA PHE A 27 28.66 -48.15 -13.20
C PHE A 27 27.43 -47.22 -13.06
N CYS A 28 26.79 -46.80 -14.17
CA CYS A 28 25.63 -45.91 -14.11
C CYS A 28 24.27 -46.56 -14.37
N ILE A 29 24.21 -47.88 -14.58
CA ILE A 29 22.93 -48.61 -14.75
C ILE A 29 22.70 -49.66 -13.64
N GLY A 30 23.69 -49.89 -12.76
CA GLY A 30 23.59 -50.79 -11.61
C GLY A 30 23.24 -50.13 -10.26
N ILE A 31 23.17 -48.80 -10.17
CA ILE A 31 22.91 -48.05 -8.90
C ILE A 31 21.59 -47.24 -8.98
N LEU A 32 20.73 -47.53 -9.96
CA LEU A 32 19.36 -46.96 -10.05
C LEU A 32 18.25 -47.96 -9.69
N LEU A 33 18.63 -49.14 -9.22
CA LEU A 33 17.70 -50.14 -8.69
C LEU A 33 18.30 -50.76 -7.41
N GLN A 34 18.38 -49.96 -6.34
CA GLN A 34 18.10 -50.40 -4.96
C GLN A 34 18.29 -49.22 -3.98
N ASN A 35 17.16 -48.84 -3.38
CA ASN A 35 17.00 -48.18 -2.08
C ASN A 35 17.26 -46.66 -1.97
N ASN A 36 16.16 -45.97 -1.57
CA ASN A 36 16.08 -44.72 -0.80
C ASN A 36 16.44 -43.40 -1.51
N LEU A 37 15.52 -42.92 -2.34
CA LEU A 37 15.34 -41.48 -2.60
C LEU A 37 14.76 -40.81 -1.34
N VAL A 38 15.66 -40.39 -0.46
CA VAL A 38 15.42 -39.34 0.52
C VAL A 38 15.73 -37.98 -0.15
N ASN A 39 14.75 -37.08 -0.07
CA ASN A 39 14.85 -35.61 -0.22
C ASN A 39 15.66 -35.04 -1.39
N ALA A 40 14.95 -34.86 -2.52
CA ALA A 40 15.19 -33.75 -3.44
C ALA A 40 13.83 -33.12 -3.81
N GLY A 41 13.15 -32.61 -2.79
CA GLY A 41 11.97 -31.77 -2.94
C GLY A 41 12.38 -30.31 -2.92
N ALA A 42 12.99 -29.82 -4.00
CA ALA A 42 13.19 -28.40 -4.27
C ALA A 42 13.53 -28.22 -5.76
N CYS A 43 12.96 -27.18 -6.36
CA CYS A 43 13.22 -26.67 -7.69
C CYS A 43 12.53 -27.38 -8.86
N LEU A 44 11.25 -27.09 -9.10
CA LEU A 44 10.71 -26.98 -10.47
C LEU A 44 9.58 -25.92 -10.49
N SER A 45 9.92 -24.70 -10.87
CA SER A 45 8.95 -23.66 -11.28
C SER A 45 8.37 -24.00 -12.65
N SER A 46 7.15 -23.53 -12.91
CA SER A 46 6.28 -23.86 -14.06
C SER A 46 6.86 -23.59 -15.47
N GLY A 47 8.04 -22.97 -15.60
CA GLY A 47 8.76 -22.82 -16.88
C GLY A 47 9.59 -24.05 -17.29
N ASP A 48 10.08 -24.86 -16.35
CA ASP A 48 11.07 -25.91 -16.64
C ASP A 48 10.45 -27.28 -16.96
N ALA A 49 9.17 -27.51 -16.65
CA ALA A 49 8.47 -28.71 -17.09
C ALA A 49 8.20 -28.67 -18.61
N ALA A 50 7.87 -27.49 -19.14
CA ALA A 50 7.75 -27.26 -20.58
C ALA A 50 9.12 -27.34 -21.28
N HIS A 51 10.18 -26.86 -20.62
CA HIS A 51 11.55 -26.94 -21.14
C HIS A 51 12.11 -28.37 -21.10
N ALA A 52 11.78 -29.15 -20.07
CA ALA A 52 12.12 -30.57 -19.97
C ALA A 52 11.36 -31.43 -20.99
N ALA A 53 10.08 -31.12 -21.24
CA ALA A 53 9.28 -31.75 -22.29
C ALA A 53 9.79 -31.38 -23.70
N GLN A 54 10.15 -30.11 -23.94
CA GLN A 54 10.79 -29.69 -25.19
C GLN A 54 12.16 -30.36 -25.40
N ASN A 55 12.99 -30.48 -24.36
CA ASN A 55 14.27 -31.18 -24.43
C ASN A 55 14.14 -32.70 -24.58
N PHE A 56 13.02 -33.28 -24.16
CA PHE A 56 12.72 -34.69 -24.38
C PHE A 56 12.21 -34.93 -25.80
N CYS A 57 11.35 -34.05 -26.33
CA CYS A 57 10.83 -34.14 -27.70
C CYS A 57 11.87 -33.76 -28.77
N SER A 58 12.79 -32.83 -28.49
CA SER A 58 13.84 -32.40 -29.44
C SER A 58 14.92 -33.45 -29.71
N LYS A 59 14.94 -34.56 -28.95
CA LYS A 59 15.87 -35.68 -29.13
C LYS A 59 15.41 -36.72 -30.16
N PHE A 60 14.24 -36.55 -30.78
CA PHE A 60 13.68 -37.53 -31.72
C PHE A 60 13.44 -36.95 -33.12
N ASP A 61 13.90 -37.70 -34.11
CA ASP A 61 13.98 -37.36 -35.54
C ASP A 61 12.63 -36.95 -36.15
N GLU A 62 12.60 -35.78 -36.80
CA GLU A 62 11.45 -35.16 -37.50
C GLU A 62 10.78 -36.10 -38.53
N LYS A 63 11.48 -37.14 -38.99
CA LYS A 63 10.97 -38.02 -40.04
C LYS A 63 9.86 -38.99 -39.63
N ASN A 64 9.49 -39.08 -38.36
CA ASN A 64 8.43 -40.00 -37.89
C ASN A 64 7.37 -39.33 -37.00
N CYS A 65 6.89 -38.15 -37.39
CA CYS A 65 5.72 -37.51 -36.78
C CYS A 65 4.42 -38.27 -37.13
N SER A 66 4.12 -39.29 -36.33
CA SER A 66 2.81 -39.94 -36.27
C SER A 66 2.35 -39.96 -34.82
N ASN A 67 1.05 -39.82 -34.58
CA ASN A 67 0.44 -39.85 -33.25
C ASN A 67 0.88 -41.13 -32.54
N LYS A 68 1.69 -40.99 -31.47
CA LYS A 68 2.20 -42.12 -30.70
C LYS A 68 1.83 -41.97 -29.24
N LYS A 69 1.38 -43.09 -28.68
CA LYS A 69 1.06 -43.28 -27.26
C LYS A 69 2.24 -43.97 -26.60
N TYR A 70 2.76 -43.39 -25.53
CA TYR A 70 3.88 -43.96 -24.77
C TYR A 70 3.43 -44.26 -23.35
N GLU A 71 3.54 -45.52 -22.93
CA GLU A 71 3.15 -45.97 -21.59
C GLU A 71 4.40 -46.28 -20.75
N THR A 72 4.45 -45.71 -19.56
CA THR A 72 5.40 -46.02 -18.49
C THR A 72 4.63 -46.60 -17.31
N LYS A 73 5.33 -47.13 -16.30
CA LYS A 73 4.70 -47.67 -15.08
C LYS A 73 3.78 -46.66 -14.35
N LYS A 74 3.88 -45.36 -14.64
CA LYS A 74 3.12 -44.29 -13.97
C LYS A 74 2.33 -43.39 -14.92
N TRP A 75 2.68 -43.31 -16.20
CA TRP A 75 2.10 -42.34 -17.14
C TRP A 75 1.83 -42.93 -18.53
N ILE A 76 0.75 -42.47 -19.16
CA ILE A 76 0.48 -42.51 -20.59
C ILE A 76 0.67 -41.11 -21.14
N ILE A 77 1.60 -40.93 -22.07
CA ILE A 77 1.83 -39.66 -22.74
C ILE A 77 1.32 -39.78 -24.18
N ASN A 78 0.41 -38.88 -24.57
CA ASN A 78 -0.14 -38.80 -25.91
C ASN A 78 0.44 -37.57 -26.62
N CYS A 79 1.25 -37.81 -27.65
CA CYS A 79 1.79 -36.73 -28.49
C CYS A 79 0.94 -36.61 -29.75
N GLU A 80 0.19 -35.51 -29.88
CA GLU A 80 -0.42 -35.08 -31.14
C GLU A 80 0.33 -33.88 -31.71
N TRP A 81 0.58 -33.90 -33.02
CA TRP A 81 1.27 -32.85 -33.75
C TRP A 81 0.30 -32.16 -34.70
N THR A 82 0.08 -30.86 -34.56
CA THR A 82 -0.73 -30.07 -35.51
C THR A 82 0.17 -29.17 -36.36
N LYS A 83 -0.02 -29.20 -37.68
CA LYS A 83 0.62 -28.26 -38.61
C LYS A 83 -0.17 -26.95 -38.61
N GLY A 84 0.28 -25.94 -37.88
CA GLY A 84 -0.33 -24.61 -37.85
C GLY A 84 0.49 -23.59 -38.65
N GLY A 85 -0.11 -23.01 -39.70
CA GLY A 85 0.52 -22.00 -40.54
C GLY A 85 0.30 -20.58 -40.02
N TYR A 86 1.39 -19.91 -39.63
CA TYR A 86 1.52 -18.44 -39.54
C TYR A 86 2.94 -18.06 -39.94
N LYS A 87 3.09 -17.23 -40.98
CA LYS A 87 4.41 -16.70 -41.39
C LYS A 87 4.83 -15.59 -40.43
N SER A 88 5.92 -15.79 -39.69
CA SER A 88 6.71 -14.71 -39.11
C SER A 88 7.75 -14.22 -40.15
N LEU A 89 8.21 -12.98 -40.00
CA LEU A 89 9.11 -12.27 -40.93
C LEU A 89 10.55 -12.81 -40.96
N GLU A 90 10.84 -13.95 -40.33
CA GLU A 90 12.13 -14.65 -40.41
C GLU A 90 11.89 -16.18 -40.46
N GLY A 91 11.39 -16.69 -41.59
CA GLY A 91 11.75 -17.99 -42.17
C GLY A 91 11.79 -19.30 -41.34
N PHE A 92 11.13 -19.42 -40.19
CA PHE A 92 11.09 -20.68 -39.42
C PHE A 92 9.65 -21.11 -39.06
N ASP A 93 9.26 -22.31 -39.51
CA ASP A 93 8.03 -23.00 -39.09
C ASP A 93 8.16 -23.46 -37.62
N VAL A 94 7.35 -22.90 -36.73
CA VAL A 94 7.33 -23.30 -35.31
C VAL A 94 6.40 -24.49 -35.11
N VAL A 95 6.95 -25.65 -34.74
CA VAL A 95 6.18 -26.83 -34.36
C VAL A 95 5.84 -26.76 -32.85
N ARG A 96 4.54 -26.65 -32.50
CA ARG A 96 4.07 -26.77 -31.10
C ARG A 96 3.99 -28.26 -30.70
N GLY A 97 4.50 -28.59 -29.51
CA GLY A 97 4.54 -29.96 -28.96
C GLY A 97 3.66 -30.18 -27.72
N CYS A 98 3.22 -31.44 -27.57
CA CYS A 98 2.48 -32.12 -26.48
C CYS A 98 1.16 -31.51 -25.97
N ILE A 99 0.05 -32.24 -26.17
CA ILE A 99 -1.31 -31.82 -25.77
C ILE A 99 -1.79 -32.50 -24.47
N ASN A 100 -1.32 -33.70 -24.08
CA ASN A 100 -1.77 -34.32 -22.82
C ASN A 100 -0.92 -35.49 -22.29
N ALA A 101 -0.82 -35.60 -20.95
CA ALA A 101 -0.27 -36.76 -20.25
C ALA A 101 -1.24 -37.20 -19.13
N GLN A 102 -1.54 -38.50 -19.02
CA GLN A 102 -2.47 -39.09 -18.05
C GLN A 102 -1.80 -40.19 -17.20
N LEU A 103 -2.21 -40.35 -15.94
CA LEU A 103 -1.72 -41.42 -15.05
C LEU A 103 -2.48 -42.74 -15.26
N ILE A 104 -1.78 -43.87 -15.14
CA ILE A 104 -2.38 -45.22 -15.23
C ILE A 104 -2.86 -45.62 -13.83
N ASN A 105 -4.17 -45.69 -13.65
CA ASN A 105 -4.95 -46.00 -12.43
C ASN A 105 -5.45 -44.78 -11.62
N GLY A 106 -6.40 -44.09 -12.24
CA GLY A 106 -7.40 -43.22 -11.62
C GLY A 106 -8.38 -42.77 -12.71
N SER A 107 -9.67 -43.09 -12.58
CA SER A 107 -10.71 -42.72 -13.57
C SER A 107 -10.81 -41.21 -13.79
N PRO A 108 -11.26 -40.75 -14.98
CA PRO A 108 -11.19 -39.36 -15.40
C PRO A 108 -12.29 -38.53 -14.74
N ILE A 109 -11.88 -37.55 -13.93
CA ILE A 109 -12.78 -36.54 -13.38
C ILE A 109 -12.37 -35.21 -14.00
N TRP A 110 -13.19 -34.67 -14.90
CA TRP A 110 -13.22 -33.23 -15.15
C TRP A 110 -13.82 -32.59 -13.90
N ASN A 111 -12.99 -32.38 -12.88
CA ASN A 111 -13.22 -31.47 -11.78
C ASN A 111 -11.91 -30.72 -11.57
N GLU A 112 -12.02 -29.41 -11.39
CA GLU A 112 -10.98 -28.55 -10.85
C GLU A 112 -10.50 -29.10 -9.49
N GLN A 113 -9.58 -30.04 -9.50
CA GLN A 113 -8.74 -30.30 -8.33
C GLN A 113 -7.64 -29.24 -8.34
N LYS A 114 -7.99 -28.11 -7.73
CA LYS A 114 -7.06 -27.27 -6.97
C LYS A 114 -5.96 -28.17 -6.40
N SER A 115 -4.71 -27.84 -6.68
CA SER A 115 -3.56 -28.22 -5.87
C SER A 115 -3.98 -28.14 -4.39
N SER A 116 -4.22 -29.29 -3.77
CA SER A 116 -4.44 -29.41 -2.32
C SER A 116 -3.11 -29.32 -1.56
N THR A 117 -2.11 -28.69 -2.19
CA THR A 117 -0.87 -28.24 -1.57
C THR A 117 -0.90 -26.74 -1.26
N ASP A 118 -1.86 -25.98 -1.81
CA ASP A 118 -1.98 -24.53 -1.57
C ASP A 118 -2.93 -24.17 -0.41
N ASN A 119 -3.67 -25.15 0.12
CA ASN A 119 -4.37 -25.02 1.41
C ASN A 119 -3.50 -25.37 2.62
N LYS A 120 -2.25 -25.84 2.41
CA LYS A 120 -1.36 -26.23 3.51
C LYS A 120 -0.60 -25.07 4.18
N ILE A 121 -0.76 -23.84 3.70
CA ILE A 121 -0.06 -22.66 4.26
C ILE A 121 -0.88 -21.96 5.36
N PHE A 122 -2.19 -22.24 5.47
CA PHE A 122 -2.92 -22.01 6.73
C PHE A 122 -2.79 -23.19 7.72
N GLU A 123 -2.24 -24.33 7.27
CA GLU A 123 -2.39 -25.62 7.94
C GLU A 123 -1.05 -26.27 8.35
N THR A 124 0.05 -25.53 8.36
CA THR A 124 1.29 -26.03 8.97
C THR A 124 1.50 -25.44 10.37
N ALA A 125 1.00 -26.20 11.33
CA ALA A 125 1.28 -26.15 12.77
C ALA A 125 0.61 -25.05 13.61
N VAL A 126 -0.72 -24.95 13.54
CA VAL A 126 -1.53 -24.63 14.72
C VAL A 126 -2.69 -25.61 14.71
N ILE A 127 -2.86 -26.42 15.75
CA ILE A 127 -4.18 -26.95 16.10
C ILE A 127 -5.07 -25.71 16.09
N GLU A 128 -6.06 -25.58 15.18
CA GLU A 128 -6.94 -24.40 15.13
C GLU A 128 -7.32 -24.06 16.57
N SER A 129 -6.72 -23.00 17.11
CA SER A 129 -6.87 -22.73 18.53
C SER A 129 -8.34 -22.38 18.75
N GLU A 130 -8.87 -22.70 19.92
CA GLU A 130 -10.23 -22.31 20.31
C GLU A 130 -10.48 -20.81 20.03
N GLU A 131 -9.44 -20.00 20.22
CA GLU A 131 -9.40 -18.57 19.95
C GLU A 131 -9.56 -18.20 18.46
N GLN A 132 -8.92 -18.91 17.53
CA GLN A 132 -9.09 -18.68 16.08
C GLN A 132 -10.52 -19.01 15.62
N THR A 133 -11.12 -20.06 16.20
CA THR A 133 -12.51 -20.42 15.91
C THR A 133 -13.47 -19.36 16.43
N GLU A 134 -13.26 -18.87 17.66
CA GLU A 134 -14.04 -17.78 18.24
C GLU A 134 -13.93 -16.50 17.40
N LEU A 135 -12.73 -16.12 16.97
CA LEU A 135 -12.51 -14.94 16.14
C LEU A 135 -13.26 -15.03 14.80
N LYS A 136 -13.18 -16.17 14.10
CA LYS A 136 -13.94 -16.40 12.84
C LYS A 136 -15.45 -16.23 13.06
N GLN A 137 -15.97 -16.72 14.18
CA GLN A 137 -17.39 -16.54 14.52
C GLN A 137 -17.73 -15.07 14.80
N LEU A 138 -16.88 -14.35 15.52
CA LEU A 138 -17.06 -12.93 15.82
C LEU A 138 -17.03 -12.08 14.54
N LEU A 139 -16.08 -12.30 13.63
CA LEU A 139 -16.00 -11.61 12.35
C LEU A 139 -17.27 -11.83 11.51
N SER A 140 -17.81 -13.06 11.51
CA SER A 140 -19.09 -13.35 10.85
C SER A 140 -20.25 -12.55 11.46
N LYS A 141 -20.34 -12.47 12.80
CA LYS A 141 -21.35 -11.67 13.49
C LYS A 141 -21.22 -10.17 13.18
N ILE A 142 -19.99 -9.64 13.21
CA ILE A 142 -19.69 -8.25 12.84
C ILE A 142 -20.19 -7.95 11.43
N LYS A 143 -19.88 -8.82 10.46
CA LYS A 143 -20.34 -8.68 9.07
C LYS A 143 -21.88 -8.64 8.97
N ILE A 144 -22.56 -9.55 9.66
CA ILE A 144 -24.03 -9.60 9.67
C ILE A 144 -24.63 -8.34 10.30
N ALA A 145 -24.11 -7.90 11.44
CA ALA A 145 -24.55 -6.71 12.15
C ALA A 145 -24.35 -5.43 11.31
N ALA A 146 -23.17 -5.29 10.69
CA ALA A 146 -22.87 -4.17 9.78
C ALA A 146 -23.83 -4.13 8.58
N LEU A 147 -24.13 -5.28 7.96
CA LEU A 147 -25.08 -5.37 6.84
C LEU A 147 -26.51 -4.99 7.26
N LYS A 148 -26.92 -5.31 8.48
CA LYS A 148 -28.22 -4.90 9.03
C LYS A 148 -28.30 -3.38 9.17
N ASN A 149 -27.25 -2.75 9.70
CA ASN A 149 -27.18 -1.29 9.80
C ASN A 149 -27.20 -0.62 8.41
N ILE A 150 -26.51 -1.18 7.42
CA ILE A 150 -26.55 -0.64 6.04
C ILE A 150 -27.99 -0.63 5.51
N LYS A 151 -28.74 -1.74 5.64
CA LYS A 151 -30.14 -1.82 5.18
C LYS A 151 -31.05 -0.78 5.84
N LYS A 152 -30.75 -0.34 7.06
CA LYS A 152 -31.49 0.70 7.81
C LYS A 152 -31.20 2.11 7.26
N TYR A 153 -30.02 2.36 6.71
CA TYR A 153 -29.60 3.65 6.16
C TYR A 153 -29.65 3.71 4.62
N SER A 154 -29.86 2.57 3.96
CA SER A 154 -29.95 2.47 2.51
C SER A 154 -31.41 2.28 2.07
N ASP A 155 -32.24 3.31 2.21
CA ASP A 155 -33.48 3.37 1.43
C ASP A 155 -33.07 3.43 -0.06
N GLY A 156 -33.17 2.29 -0.75
CA GLY A 156 -33.08 2.22 -2.21
C GLY A 156 -31.78 1.68 -2.85
N ILE A 157 -30.79 1.18 -2.10
CA ILE A 157 -29.60 0.52 -2.70
C ILE A 157 -29.79 -1.00 -2.68
N PRO A 158 -29.74 -1.71 -3.82
CA PRO A 158 -29.94 -3.15 -3.86
C PRO A 158 -28.84 -3.91 -3.09
N THR A 159 -29.17 -4.43 -1.92
CA THR A 159 -28.30 -5.36 -1.19
C THR A 159 -28.45 -6.76 -1.77
N LYS A 160 -27.75 -7.07 -2.87
CA LYS A 160 -27.50 -8.47 -3.22
C LYS A 160 -26.34 -8.98 -2.36
N SER A 161 -26.52 -10.17 -1.79
CA SER A 161 -25.59 -10.87 -0.91
C SER A 161 -24.18 -10.93 -1.49
N THR A 162 -23.19 -10.92 -0.59
CA THR A 162 -21.75 -10.97 -0.84
C THR A 162 -21.23 -12.31 -1.38
N GLU A 163 -22.02 -13.07 -2.15
CA GLU A 163 -21.67 -14.47 -2.43
C GLU A 163 -21.07 -14.75 -3.80
N ASP A 164 -21.07 -13.80 -4.74
CA ASP A 164 -20.39 -14.01 -6.02
C ASP A 164 -19.53 -12.81 -6.39
N ARG A 165 -18.34 -12.65 -5.77
CA ARG A 165 -17.27 -11.85 -6.40
C ARG A 165 -17.00 -12.55 -7.73
N ALA A 166 -17.38 -11.92 -8.83
CA ALA A 166 -17.24 -12.53 -10.13
C ALA A 166 -15.75 -12.83 -10.30
N LYS A 167 -15.41 -14.12 -10.51
CA LYS A 167 -14.07 -14.55 -10.94
C LYS A 167 -13.87 -14.09 -12.39
N THR A 168 -13.96 -12.79 -12.64
CA THR A 168 -13.67 -12.20 -13.93
C THR A 168 -12.19 -11.87 -13.95
N SER A 169 -11.47 -12.70 -14.71
CA SER A 169 -10.10 -12.60 -15.22
C SER A 169 -9.29 -11.33 -14.91
N ASP A 170 -8.07 -11.58 -14.42
CA ASP A 170 -6.82 -10.87 -14.75
C ASP A 170 -6.61 -9.41 -14.32
N TYR A 171 -7.54 -8.81 -13.57
CA TYR A 171 -7.31 -7.47 -13.02
C TYR A 171 -6.79 -7.53 -11.58
N ASP A 172 -5.47 -7.44 -11.44
CA ASP A 172 -4.78 -7.16 -10.19
C ASP A 172 -4.40 -5.67 -10.17
N ASP A 173 -4.85 -4.94 -9.15
CA ASP A 173 -4.43 -3.56 -8.94
C ASP A 173 -3.21 -3.48 -8.02
N ASP A 174 -2.62 -4.61 -7.62
CA ASP A 174 -1.51 -4.76 -6.67
C ASP A 174 -1.77 -4.07 -5.32
N SER A 175 -3.04 -3.93 -4.92
CA SER A 175 -3.42 -3.41 -3.60
C SER A 175 -3.41 -4.52 -2.56
N ILE A 176 -3.25 -4.16 -1.29
CA ILE A 176 -3.37 -5.13 -0.18
C ILE A 176 -4.69 -5.90 -0.26
N LEU A 177 -5.79 -5.21 -0.63
CA LEU A 177 -7.11 -5.82 -0.80
C LEU A 177 -7.20 -6.81 -1.98
N SER A 178 -6.46 -6.59 -3.07
CA SER A 178 -6.41 -7.55 -4.18
C SER A 178 -5.56 -8.76 -3.82
N ILE A 179 -4.42 -8.53 -3.15
CA ILE A 179 -3.51 -9.56 -2.65
C ILE A 179 -4.22 -10.46 -1.62
N ASN A 180 -5.01 -9.86 -0.73
CA ASN A 180 -5.73 -10.56 0.33
C ASN A 180 -7.05 -11.19 -0.11
N ASP A 181 -7.42 -11.16 -1.40
CA ASP A 181 -8.76 -11.60 -1.87
C ASP A 181 -9.18 -12.99 -1.34
N GLN A 182 -8.22 -13.91 -1.23
CA GLN A 182 -8.45 -15.29 -0.76
C GLN A 182 -8.72 -15.38 0.76
N ILE A 183 -8.36 -14.36 1.53
CA ILE A 183 -8.40 -14.34 3.00
C ILE A 183 -9.22 -13.18 3.56
N LEU A 184 -9.87 -12.36 2.72
CA LEU A 184 -10.70 -11.23 3.17
C LEU A 184 -11.77 -11.60 4.20
N GLY A 185 -12.27 -12.85 4.18
CA GLY A 185 -13.25 -13.34 5.16
C GLY A 185 -12.66 -13.63 6.55
N GLN A 186 -11.34 -13.63 6.68
CA GLN A 186 -10.60 -13.95 7.91
C GLN A 186 -9.99 -12.72 8.57
N LEU A 187 -10.01 -11.57 7.88
CA LEU A 187 -9.40 -10.32 8.33
C LEU A 187 -10.48 -9.26 8.48
N PHE A 188 -10.36 -8.43 9.51
CA PHE A 188 -11.18 -7.24 9.62
C PHE A 188 -10.68 -6.22 8.62
N GLU A 189 -11.60 -5.55 7.91
CA GLU A 189 -11.24 -4.47 7.00
C GLU A 189 -10.22 -4.86 5.89
N GLY A 190 -9.99 -6.16 5.69
CA GLY A 190 -9.22 -6.74 4.61
C GLY A 190 -7.77 -7.10 4.97
N ASP A 191 -7.17 -6.49 5.98
CA ASP A 191 -5.75 -6.61 6.36
C ASP A 191 -5.48 -6.54 7.88
N ILE A 192 -6.52 -6.36 8.70
CA ILE A 192 -6.35 -6.29 10.16
C ILE A 192 -6.67 -7.65 10.80
N LEU A 193 -5.70 -8.18 11.54
CA LEU A 193 -5.92 -9.33 12.42
C LEU A 193 -6.35 -8.87 13.81
N LEU A 194 -7.65 -8.95 14.10
CA LEU A 194 -8.19 -8.60 15.41
C LEU A 194 -7.88 -9.66 16.47
N SER A 195 -7.67 -9.22 17.70
CA SER A 195 -7.81 -10.06 18.89
C SER A 195 -9.29 -10.31 19.22
N VAL A 196 -9.58 -11.36 19.97
CA VAL A 196 -10.95 -11.66 20.45
C VAL A 196 -11.56 -10.49 21.24
N PRO A 197 -10.85 -9.83 22.18
CA PRO A 197 -11.36 -8.65 22.87
C PRO A 197 -11.71 -7.49 21.92
N GLN A 198 -10.85 -7.19 20.94
CA GLN A 198 -11.11 -6.14 19.95
C GLN A 198 -12.36 -6.47 19.11
N ALA A 199 -12.48 -7.71 18.63
CA ALA A 199 -13.64 -8.13 17.86
C ALA A 199 -14.95 -8.07 18.67
N LYS A 200 -14.92 -8.44 19.96
CA LYS A 200 -16.07 -8.27 20.86
C LYS A 200 -16.44 -6.80 21.04
N GLN A 201 -15.45 -5.93 21.23
CA GLN A 201 -15.68 -4.50 21.39
C GLN A 201 -16.33 -3.87 20.14
N ILE A 202 -15.80 -4.18 18.96
CA ILE A 202 -16.37 -3.71 17.68
C ILE A 202 -17.82 -4.19 17.51
N LEU A 203 -18.10 -5.45 17.84
CA LEU A 203 -19.46 -5.97 17.76
C LEU A 203 -20.42 -5.22 18.71
N LEU A 204 -20.00 -4.98 19.95
CA LEU A 204 -20.78 -4.23 20.94
C LEU A 204 -21.06 -2.80 20.46
N GLU A 205 -20.07 -2.13 19.85
CA GLU A 205 -20.25 -0.78 19.29
C GLU A 205 -21.28 -0.78 18.16
N ILE A 206 -21.20 -1.71 17.21
CA ILE A 206 -22.15 -1.81 16.08
C ILE A 206 -23.58 -2.06 16.59
N GLU A 207 -23.74 -2.94 17.58
CA GLU A 207 -25.03 -3.24 18.21
C GLU A 207 -25.58 -2.01 18.95
N TYR A 208 -24.73 -1.30 19.69
CA TYR A 208 -25.11 -0.07 20.39
C TYR A 208 -25.56 1.03 19.41
N GLU A 209 -24.85 1.23 18.30
CA GLU A 209 -25.23 2.18 17.24
C GLU A 209 -26.60 1.84 16.65
N ASP A 210 -26.89 0.55 16.42
CA ASP A 210 -28.21 0.11 15.93
C ASP A 210 -29.30 0.49 16.94
N HIS A 211 -29.07 0.21 18.22
CA HIS A 211 -30.02 0.50 19.30
C HIS A 211 -30.28 2.00 19.49
N GLN A 212 -29.24 2.84 19.43
CA GLN A 212 -29.36 4.29 19.65
C GLN A 212 -29.67 5.08 18.37
N ASN A 213 -29.66 4.43 17.20
CA ASN A 213 -29.79 5.06 15.89
C ASN A 213 -28.81 6.25 15.70
N LYS A 214 -27.63 6.15 16.32
CA LYS A 214 -26.62 7.20 16.36
C LYS A 214 -25.29 6.57 15.98
N ARG A 215 -24.64 7.10 14.94
CA ARG A 215 -23.26 6.74 14.63
C ARG A 215 -22.35 7.27 15.73
N ILE A 216 -21.53 6.38 16.25
CA ILE A 216 -20.40 6.71 17.11
C ILE A 216 -19.18 6.68 16.20
N PRO A 217 -18.25 7.64 16.30
CA PRO A 217 -16.95 7.48 15.67
C PRO A 217 -16.34 6.20 16.25
N ARG A 218 -16.26 5.13 15.46
CA ARG A 218 -15.65 3.85 15.87
C ARG A 218 -14.23 4.15 16.31
N GLN A 219 -13.97 4.21 17.61
CA GLN A 219 -12.63 4.34 18.13
C GLN A 219 -12.06 2.95 18.09
N ALA A 220 -11.11 2.71 17.18
CA ALA A 220 -10.14 1.65 17.41
C ALA A 220 -9.36 2.09 18.65
N ASP A 221 -9.94 1.87 19.83
CA ASP A 221 -9.45 2.38 21.10
C ASP A 221 -8.13 1.66 21.38
N PRO A 222 -6.98 2.36 21.35
CA PRO A 222 -5.81 1.83 21.95
C PRO A 222 -5.92 2.29 23.38
N THR A 223 -6.47 1.43 24.23
CA THR A 223 -6.23 1.57 25.66
C THR A 223 -4.71 1.73 25.85
N PRO A 224 -4.21 2.54 26.80
CA PRO A 224 -2.77 2.78 26.96
C PRO A 224 -1.91 1.51 26.95
N GLU A 225 -2.49 0.38 27.33
CA GLU A 225 -1.88 -0.97 27.30
C GLU A 225 -1.57 -1.47 25.89
N SER A 226 -2.32 -1.08 24.86
CA SER A 226 -2.06 -1.45 23.46
C SER A 226 -0.98 -0.59 22.79
N LEU A 227 -0.41 0.40 23.49
CA LEU A 227 0.72 1.18 22.99
C LEU A 227 2.04 0.50 23.32
N TRP A 228 3.02 0.67 22.43
CA TRP A 228 4.40 0.28 22.72
C TRP A 228 4.98 1.17 23.80
N THR A 229 5.39 0.57 24.92
CA THR A 229 5.94 1.30 26.08
C THR A 229 7.41 1.67 25.89
N ASN A 230 8.15 0.85 25.14
CA ASN A 230 9.50 1.13 24.69
C ASN A 230 9.46 1.61 23.23
N LEU A 231 10.14 2.71 22.94
CA LEU A 231 10.22 3.28 21.60
C LEU A 231 11.20 2.52 20.70
N THR A 232 12.08 1.70 21.28
CA THR A 232 12.88 0.71 20.55
C THR A 232 12.17 -0.64 20.58
N ILE A 233 11.56 -1.00 19.46
CA ILE A 233 10.77 -2.20 19.28
C ILE A 233 11.68 -3.32 18.76
N PRO A 234 11.85 -4.42 19.50
CA PRO A 234 12.57 -5.58 19.00
C PRO A 234 11.83 -6.20 17.82
N TYR A 235 12.57 -6.65 16.81
CA TYR A 235 12.01 -7.42 15.72
C TYR A 235 12.93 -8.55 15.27
N THR A 236 12.34 -9.60 14.71
CA THR A 236 13.05 -10.74 14.12
C THR A 236 12.32 -11.23 12.87
N PHE A 237 13.01 -12.06 12.11
CA PHE A 237 12.44 -12.79 10.98
C PHE A 237 12.16 -14.23 11.37
N HIS A 238 10.97 -14.71 11.05
CA HIS A 238 10.66 -16.12 11.19
C HIS A 238 11.53 -16.97 10.22
N PRO A 239 11.85 -18.24 10.52
CA PRO A 239 12.79 -19.03 9.71
C PRO A 239 12.41 -19.22 8.23
N ASP A 240 11.14 -19.06 7.88
CA ASP A 240 10.64 -19.07 6.50
C ASP A 240 11.19 -17.90 5.65
N PHE A 241 11.56 -16.78 6.28
CA PHE A 241 12.20 -15.63 5.64
C PHE A 241 13.70 -15.84 5.39
N LYS A 242 14.35 -16.80 6.07
CA LYS A 242 15.82 -16.87 6.19
C LYS A 242 16.57 -16.94 4.85
N ASN A 243 15.90 -17.42 3.79
CA ASN A 243 16.48 -17.54 2.45
C ASN A 243 15.97 -16.49 1.45
N ASP A 244 15.02 -15.63 1.83
CA ASP A 244 14.45 -14.59 0.98
C ASP A 244 15.08 -13.23 1.29
N SER A 245 16.31 -13.05 0.80
CA SER A 245 17.07 -11.80 0.98
C SER A 245 16.32 -10.57 0.46
N LYS A 246 15.46 -10.73 -0.56
CA LYS A 246 14.66 -9.64 -1.12
C LYS A 246 13.61 -9.19 -0.11
N LEU A 247 12.85 -10.13 0.47
CA LEU A 247 11.85 -9.82 1.50
C LEU A 247 12.48 -9.25 2.78
N ILE A 248 13.61 -9.80 3.23
CA ILE A 248 14.33 -9.25 4.39
C ILE A 248 14.73 -7.79 4.12
N ASN A 249 15.25 -7.50 2.92
CA ASN A 249 15.67 -6.16 2.56
C ASN A 249 14.49 -5.17 2.48
N VAL A 250 13.34 -5.56 1.91
CA VAL A 250 12.19 -4.65 1.82
C VAL A 250 11.59 -4.37 3.20
N VAL A 251 11.55 -5.37 4.10
CA VAL A 251 11.15 -5.14 5.49
C VAL A 251 12.06 -4.11 6.15
N LYS A 252 13.38 -4.30 6.05
CA LYS A 252 14.36 -3.34 6.60
C LYS A 252 14.21 -1.93 6.02
N ILE A 253 13.93 -1.82 4.72
CA ILE A 253 13.68 -0.53 4.06
C ILE A 253 12.39 0.12 4.62
N GLY A 254 11.30 -0.63 4.78
CA GLY A 254 10.05 -0.11 5.33
C GLY A 254 10.19 0.31 6.80
N LEU A 255 10.90 -0.48 7.62
CA LEU A 255 11.24 -0.10 9.00
C LEU A 255 12.06 1.19 9.03
N SER A 256 13.13 1.27 8.23
CA SER A 256 13.97 2.47 8.12
C SER A 256 13.19 3.70 7.65
N HIS A 257 12.19 3.51 6.78
CA HIS A 257 11.28 4.59 6.37
C HIS A 257 10.50 5.13 7.57
N VAL A 258 9.93 4.28 8.41
CA VAL A 258 9.24 4.69 9.65
C VAL A 258 10.20 5.37 10.63
N GLU A 259 11.41 4.83 10.83
CA GLU A 259 12.44 5.43 11.69
C GLU A 259 12.87 6.82 11.20
N SER A 260 12.96 7.01 9.88
CA SER A 260 13.36 8.30 9.30
C SER A 260 12.33 9.41 9.55
N LEU A 261 11.07 9.03 9.84
CA LEU A 261 9.95 9.94 10.01
C LEU A 261 9.51 10.11 11.47
N THR A 262 9.92 9.20 12.36
CA THR A 262 9.41 9.13 13.73
C THR A 262 10.51 8.85 14.76
N CYS A 263 10.21 8.96 16.05
CA CYS A 263 11.12 8.55 17.12
C CYS A 263 11.18 7.02 17.35
N ILE A 264 10.30 6.24 16.70
CA ILE A 264 10.29 4.79 16.85
C ILE A 264 11.56 4.21 16.23
N ARG A 265 12.12 3.19 16.87
CA ARG A 265 13.33 2.47 16.45
C ARG A 265 13.04 0.98 16.42
N PHE A 266 13.73 0.27 15.53
CA PHE A 266 13.61 -1.17 15.39
C PHE A 266 14.97 -1.84 15.62
N GLU A 267 15.02 -2.71 16.63
CA GLU A 267 16.23 -3.46 16.97
C GLU A 267 16.11 -4.89 16.43
N ALA A 268 17.02 -5.27 15.53
CA ALA A 268 17.00 -6.58 14.89
C ALA A 268 17.64 -7.66 15.78
N TYR A 269 16.96 -8.81 15.91
CA TYR A 269 17.48 -10.01 16.57
C TYR A 269 17.64 -11.14 15.55
N GLU A 270 18.61 -12.04 15.79
CA GLU A 270 18.87 -13.17 14.88
C GLU A 270 17.75 -14.21 14.89
N ASN A 271 17.10 -14.39 16.05
CA ASN A 271 15.99 -15.30 16.27
C ASN A 271 15.16 -14.83 17.47
N ASN A 272 14.04 -15.51 17.72
CA ASN A 272 13.11 -15.16 18.79
C ASN A 272 13.47 -15.77 20.16
N THR A 273 14.50 -16.62 20.29
CA THR A 273 14.79 -17.36 21.54
C THR A 273 15.09 -16.42 22.69
N GLU A 274 16.01 -15.46 22.50
CA GLU A 274 16.34 -14.46 23.53
C GLU A 274 15.13 -13.60 23.90
N LEU A 275 14.33 -13.21 22.91
CA LEU A 275 13.16 -12.36 23.08
C LEU A 275 12.08 -13.06 23.92
N VAL A 276 11.81 -14.34 23.62
CA VAL A 276 10.86 -15.18 24.34
C VAL A 276 11.34 -15.48 25.75
N GLU A 277 12.61 -15.87 25.93
CA GLU A 277 13.20 -16.15 27.25
C GLU A 277 13.19 -14.92 28.17
N SER A 278 13.40 -13.73 27.59
CA SER A 278 13.37 -12.46 28.32
C SER A 278 11.95 -11.91 28.55
N GLY A 279 10.92 -12.56 28.01
CA GLY A 279 9.53 -12.09 28.07
C GLY A 279 9.33 -10.72 27.40
N LYS A 280 10.11 -10.40 26.37
CA LYS A 280 9.97 -9.16 25.60
C LYS A 280 8.79 -9.28 24.64
N ASP A 281 8.13 -8.15 24.40
CA ASP A 281 7.19 -8.00 23.28
C ASP A 281 7.98 -7.61 22.03
N PHE A 282 7.66 -8.21 20.89
CA PHE A 282 8.43 -8.01 19.65
C PHE A 282 7.61 -8.29 18.39
N LEU A 283 8.09 -7.75 17.28
CA LEU A 283 7.53 -8.00 15.95
C LEU A 283 8.24 -9.19 15.29
N GLU A 284 7.49 -10.16 14.78
CA GLU A 284 8.00 -11.30 14.02
C GLU A 284 7.46 -11.24 12.58
N TYR A 285 8.30 -10.84 11.64
CA TYR A 285 7.94 -10.82 10.22
C TYR A 285 8.05 -12.23 9.64
N PHE A 286 6.99 -12.68 8.97
CA PHE A 286 6.91 -14.05 8.43
C PHE A 286 6.13 -14.11 7.12
N ARG A 287 6.24 -15.24 6.41
CA ARG A 287 5.69 -15.40 5.05
C ARG A 287 4.42 -16.21 5.11
N SER A 288 3.29 -15.54 5.02
CA SER A 288 1.98 -16.19 4.91
C SER A 288 1.26 -15.79 3.63
N THR A 289 0.03 -16.28 3.47
CA THR A 289 -0.92 -15.77 2.48
C THR A 289 -1.33 -14.36 2.89
N GLY A 290 -1.19 -13.41 1.96
CA GLY A 290 -1.60 -12.01 2.13
C GLY A 290 -0.65 -11.11 2.90
N CYS A 291 -1.01 -9.82 2.99
CA CYS A 291 -0.37 -8.78 3.79
C CYS A 291 -1.32 -8.41 4.92
N TRP A 292 -0.90 -8.54 6.17
CA TRP A 292 -1.76 -8.19 7.30
C TRP A 292 -0.95 -8.07 8.59
N SER A 293 -1.51 -7.32 9.54
CA SER A 293 -0.95 -7.10 10.86
C SER A 293 -2.05 -7.02 11.92
N PRO A 294 -1.75 -7.41 13.17
CA PRO A 294 -2.51 -6.95 14.33
C PRO A 294 -2.38 -5.44 14.52
N VAL A 295 -3.33 -4.84 15.26
CA VAL A 295 -3.37 -3.40 15.53
C VAL A 295 -2.88 -3.09 16.95
N GLY A 296 -1.83 -2.28 17.05
CA GLY A 296 -1.16 -1.97 18.32
C GLY A 296 -0.33 -3.14 18.87
N ARG A 297 0.09 -3.01 20.12
CA ARG A 297 0.88 -4.01 20.87
C ARG A 297 -0.02 -5.04 21.54
N HIS A 298 0.14 -6.31 21.18
CA HIS A 298 -0.62 -7.43 21.76
C HIS A 298 0.15 -8.26 22.81
N GLY A 299 1.45 -7.99 22.97
CA GLY A 299 2.32 -8.72 23.90
C GLY A 299 2.96 -9.97 23.29
N GLY A 300 4.13 -10.34 23.79
CA GLY A 300 4.93 -11.46 23.29
C GLY A 300 5.30 -11.34 21.81
N ALA A 301 5.30 -12.47 21.11
CA ALA A 301 5.58 -12.54 19.68
C ALA A 301 4.36 -12.08 18.86
N GLN A 302 4.44 -10.90 18.24
CA GLN A 302 3.40 -10.38 17.36
C GLN A 302 3.79 -10.56 15.90
N ARG A 303 3.06 -11.41 15.18
CA ARG A 303 3.37 -11.75 13.79
C ARG A 303 2.80 -10.75 12.79
N ILE A 304 3.61 -10.34 11.82
CA ILE A 304 3.23 -9.50 10.68
C ILE A 304 3.47 -10.27 9.38
N SER A 305 2.41 -10.47 8.60
CA SER A 305 2.50 -11.21 7.34
C SER A 305 2.96 -10.29 6.21
N ILE A 306 4.10 -10.63 5.60
CA ILE A 306 4.54 -10.04 4.33
C ILE A 306 4.64 -11.19 3.32
N GLY A 307 3.49 -11.52 2.73
CA GLY A 307 3.30 -12.60 1.78
C GLY A 307 3.76 -12.28 0.35
N SER A 308 3.37 -13.15 -0.58
CA SER A 308 3.60 -12.91 -2.01
C SER A 308 2.82 -11.67 -2.49
N GLY A 309 3.50 -10.72 -3.14
CA GLY A 309 2.90 -9.45 -3.59
C GLY A 309 3.01 -8.31 -2.57
N CYS A 310 3.43 -8.61 -1.33
CA CYS A 310 3.59 -7.63 -0.26
C CYS A 310 4.99 -6.99 -0.22
N ASP A 311 5.85 -7.29 -1.20
CA ASP A 311 7.26 -6.95 -1.23
C ASP A 311 7.53 -5.50 -1.67
N ARG A 312 6.83 -4.56 -1.04
CA ARG A 312 6.88 -3.13 -1.36
C ARG A 312 6.99 -2.27 -0.10
N LEU A 313 7.69 -1.14 -0.22
CA LEU A 313 7.94 -0.21 0.90
C LEU A 313 6.63 0.26 1.54
N ASP A 314 5.66 0.68 0.74
CA ASP A 314 4.38 1.20 1.23
C ASP A 314 3.57 0.14 1.97
N ILE A 315 3.58 -1.11 1.50
CA ILE A 315 2.88 -2.22 2.17
C ILE A 315 3.56 -2.56 3.50
N VAL A 316 4.89 -2.74 3.52
CA VAL A 316 5.60 -2.99 4.77
C VAL A 316 5.35 -1.88 5.77
N ALA A 317 5.41 -0.62 5.33
CA ALA A 317 5.20 0.52 6.19
C ALA A 317 3.75 0.61 6.69
N HIS A 318 2.76 0.28 5.84
CA HIS A 318 1.35 0.14 6.20
C HIS A 318 1.14 -0.90 7.31
N GLU A 319 1.60 -2.14 7.10
CA GLU A 319 1.45 -3.22 8.07
C GLU A 319 2.21 -2.94 9.37
N THR A 320 3.37 -2.28 9.26
CA THR A 320 4.09 -1.83 10.46
C THR A 320 3.31 -0.76 11.20
N LEU A 321 2.63 0.16 10.50
CA LEU A 321 1.85 1.22 11.12
C LEU A 321 0.64 0.66 11.90
N HIS A 322 -0.02 -0.37 11.35
CA HIS A 322 -1.03 -1.16 12.07
C HIS A 322 -0.49 -1.61 13.42
N SER A 323 0.69 -2.24 13.44
CA SER A 323 1.30 -2.75 14.67
C SER A 323 1.67 -1.66 15.69
N LEU A 324 1.86 -0.40 15.26
CA LEU A 324 2.26 0.69 16.14
C LEU A 324 1.09 1.33 16.85
N ALA A 325 0.03 1.72 16.14
CA ALA A 325 -1.23 2.20 16.70
C ALA A 325 -2.12 2.68 15.55
N GLU A 326 -3.18 1.94 15.24
CA GLU A 326 -4.31 2.48 14.48
C GLU A 326 -5.42 2.86 15.45
N ASN A 327 -5.50 4.15 15.79
CA ASN A 327 -6.68 4.72 16.44
C ASN A 327 -7.49 5.47 15.39
N SER A 328 -8.82 5.49 15.53
CA SER A 328 -9.63 6.42 14.75
C SER A 328 -9.61 7.85 15.30
N ASP A 329 -9.08 8.06 16.52
CA ASP A 329 -8.81 9.40 17.01
C ASP A 329 -7.74 10.06 16.13
N ASN A 330 -8.21 10.96 15.28
CA ASN A 330 -7.38 11.79 14.43
C ASN A 330 -6.54 12.79 15.24
N MET A 331 -6.70 12.86 16.58
CA MET A 331 -5.99 13.79 17.49
C MET A 331 -6.07 15.24 17.01
N GLY A 332 -7.23 15.64 16.47
CA GLY A 332 -7.47 16.96 15.90
C GLY A 332 -6.78 17.24 14.56
N LEU A 333 -6.18 16.24 13.90
CA LEU A 333 -5.62 16.37 12.56
C LEU A 333 -6.70 16.22 11.48
N PRO A 334 -6.56 16.92 10.34
CA PRO A 334 -7.52 16.86 9.23
C PRO A 334 -7.53 15.47 8.56
N TYR A 335 -8.60 15.14 7.83
CA TYR A 335 -8.64 13.91 7.04
C TYR A 335 -7.62 13.98 5.90
N ASP A 336 -6.82 12.93 5.72
CA ASP A 336 -5.81 12.86 4.67
C ASP A 336 -6.15 11.76 3.68
N ILE A 337 -6.50 12.17 2.47
CA ILE A 337 -6.91 11.26 1.40
C ILE A 337 -5.70 10.51 0.83
N GLY A 338 -4.50 11.09 0.93
CA GLY A 338 -3.25 10.49 0.47
C GLY A 338 -2.48 9.69 1.52
N SER A 339 -3.11 9.41 2.66
CA SER A 339 -2.54 8.55 3.71
C SER A 339 -2.25 7.15 3.18
N THR A 340 -1.17 6.53 3.67
CA THR A 340 -0.85 5.12 3.39
C THR A 340 -1.92 4.17 3.94
N MET A 341 -2.70 4.60 4.94
CA MET A 341 -3.81 3.82 5.53
C MET A 341 -5.13 4.00 4.77
N HIS A 342 -5.18 4.86 3.75
CA HIS A 342 -6.40 5.10 3.00
C HIS A 342 -6.57 4.07 1.87
N TYR A 343 -7.72 3.39 1.83
CA TYR A 343 -8.02 2.48 0.72
C TYR A 343 -8.00 3.15 -0.66
N PRO A 344 -7.69 2.40 -1.72
CA PRO A 344 -7.89 2.85 -3.09
C PRO A 344 -9.39 3.02 -3.40
N SER A 345 -9.70 3.78 -4.45
CA SER A 345 -11.07 4.15 -4.85
C SER A 345 -11.98 2.99 -5.23
N LYS A 346 -11.38 1.86 -5.59
CA LYS A 346 -12.04 0.62 -6.02
C LYS A 346 -11.94 -0.51 -4.97
N GLY A 347 -11.54 -0.19 -3.74
CA GLY A 347 -11.40 -1.18 -2.67
C GLY A 347 -12.69 -2.01 -2.48
N PHE A 348 -12.57 -3.34 -2.40
CA PHE A 348 -13.71 -4.28 -2.31
C PHE A 348 -14.70 -4.27 -3.49
N SER A 349 -14.34 -3.67 -4.63
CA SER A 349 -15.21 -3.64 -5.79
C SER A 349 -15.50 -5.05 -6.33
N LYS A 350 -16.78 -5.35 -6.57
CA LYS A 350 -17.25 -6.68 -7.01
C LYS A 350 -16.75 -7.03 -8.42
N ASP A 351 -16.69 -6.04 -9.30
CA ASP A 351 -16.24 -6.17 -10.69
C ASP A 351 -14.78 -5.69 -10.87
N ARG A 352 -14.13 -5.28 -9.77
CA ARG A 352 -12.77 -4.70 -9.71
C ARG A 352 -12.58 -3.43 -10.57
N LYS A 353 -13.65 -2.85 -11.09
CA LYS A 353 -13.62 -1.70 -12.02
C LYS A 353 -14.39 -0.51 -11.49
N SER A 354 -15.50 -0.76 -10.82
CA SER A 354 -16.39 0.25 -10.27
C SER A 354 -15.80 0.87 -9.00
N TYR A 355 -15.93 2.19 -8.87
CA TYR A 355 -15.59 2.89 -7.63
C TYR A 355 -16.55 2.47 -6.52
N THR A 356 -16.00 2.12 -5.37
CA THR A 356 -16.74 1.86 -4.12
C THR A 356 -16.68 3.07 -3.20
N ILE A 357 -15.63 3.89 -3.35
CA ILE A 357 -15.41 5.10 -2.57
C ILE A 357 -15.25 6.29 -3.53
N LEU A 358 -16.18 7.24 -3.41
CA LEU A 358 -16.17 8.48 -4.18
C LEU A 358 -15.80 9.66 -3.28
N THR A 359 -14.79 10.42 -3.71
CA THR A 359 -14.41 11.66 -3.01
C THR A 359 -15.48 12.73 -3.24
N LYS A 360 -15.86 13.45 -2.18
CA LYS A 360 -16.79 14.60 -2.31
C LYS A 360 -16.27 15.67 -3.28
N ASP A 361 -14.97 15.91 -3.25
CA ASP A 361 -14.26 16.73 -4.23
C ASP A 361 -13.60 15.79 -5.24
N SER A 362 -14.11 15.77 -6.48
CA SER A 362 -13.64 14.88 -7.54
C SER A 362 -12.17 15.09 -7.91
N ASN A 363 -11.56 16.22 -7.50
CA ASN A 363 -10.14 16.47 -7.71
C ASN A 363 -9.24 15.51 -6.94
N PHE A 364 -9.73 14.93 -5.84
CA PHE A 364 -8.97 14.04 -4.97
C PHE A 364 -9.14 12.55 -5.31
N GLN A 365 -9.94 12.22 -6.33
CA GLN A 365 -10.29 10.82 -6.62
C GLN A 365 -9.06 9.95 -6.93
N GLN A 366 -8.04 10.52 -7.57
CA GLN A 366 -6.75 9.89 -7.90
C GLN A 366 -5.68 10.00 -6.79
N THR A 367 -6.01 10.68 -5.68
CA THR A 367 -5.10 10.85 -4.53
C THR A 367 -5.14 9.66 -3.59
N MET A 368 -6.28 8.95 -3.54
CA MET A 368 -6.52 7.80 -2.68
C MET A 368 -5.64 6.60 -3.04
N GLY A 369 -5.31 5.76 -2.05
CA GLY A 369 -4.54 4.53 -2.27
C GLY A 369 -3.11 4.76 -2.73
N PHE A 370 -2.54 5.92 -2.37
CA PHE A 370 -1.18 6.31 -2.74
C PHE A 370 -0.13 5.33 -2.21
N ARG A 371 0.97 5.18 -2.96
CA ARG A 371 1.95 4.10 -2.82
C ARG A 371 3.40 4.56 -2.58
N GLY A 372 3.59 5.81 -2.17
CA GLY A 372 4.93 6.38 -1.94
C GLY A 372 5.46 6.24 -0.51
N GLY A 373 4.75 5.51 0.37
CA GLY A 373 5.02 5.44 1.80
C GLY A 373 4.25 6.49 2.62
N LEU A 374 4.55 6.54 3.92
CA LEU A 374 3.84 7.36 4.91
C LEU A 374 3.70 8.83 4.48
N SER A 375 2.48 9.36 4.60
CA SER A 375 2.24 10.79 4.44
C SER A 375 2.79 11.58 5.63
N PHE A 376 2.89 12.89 5.47
CA PHE A 376 3.26 13.78 6.59
C PHE A 376 2.29 13.65 7.78
N LYS A 377 1.00 13.45 7.51
CA LYS A 377 0.00 13.23 8.57
C LYS A 377 0.22 11.90 9.27
N ASP A 378 0.49 10.82 8.52
CA ASP A 378 0.72 9.48 9.08
C ASP A 378 1.87 9.53 10.11
N ALA A 379 3.02 10.10 9.72
CA ALA A 379 4.16 10.30 10.61
C ALA A 379 3.82 11.22 11.79
N ARG A 380 3.10 12.32 11.56
CA ARG A 380 2.69 13.25 12.62
C ARG A 380 1.77 12.58 13.65
N MET A 381 0.91 11.67 13.23
CA MET A 381 0.06 10.92 14.15
C MET A 381 0.89 10.04 15.10
N ILE A 382 1.85 9.27 14.56
CA ILE A 382 2.77 8.49 15.39
C ILE A 382 3.58 9.41 16.32
N ASN A 383 4.11 10.52 15.80
CA ASN A 383 4.91 11.45 16.59
C ASN A 383 4.11 12.14 17.70
N LYS A 384 2.86 12.51 17.43
CA LYS A 384 1.97 13.09 18.45
C LYS A 384 1.60 12.06 19.53
N ARG A 385 1.62 10.76 19.20
CA ARG A 385 1.33 9.68 20.15
C ARG A 385 2.55 9.30 20.99
N TYR A 386 3.70 9.10 20.35
CA TYR A 386 4.87 8.46 20.95
C TYR A 386 6.02 9.43 21.26
N CYS A 387 6.15 10.52 20.50
CA CYS A 387 7.39 11.28 20.42
C CYS A 387 7.34 12.67 21.06
N GLN A 388 6.27 12.98 21.81
CA GLN A 388 6.12 14.28 22.47
C GLN A 388 7.28 14.61 23.43
N LYS A 389 7.94 13.58 23.98
CA LYS A 389 9.07 13.73 24.92
C LYS A 389 10.44 13.50 24.28
N SER A 390 10.51 13.34 22.95
CA SER A 390 11.77 13.09 22.25
C SER A 390 12.70 14.29 22.26
N CYS A 391 12.14 15.50 22.27
CA CYS A 391 12.87 16.75 22.35
C CYS A 391 12.58 17.46 23.68
N GLN A 392 13.61 18.11 24.25
CA GLN A 392 13.47 18.85 25.50
C GLN A 392 12.66 20.14 25.33
N GLU A 393 12.81 20.77 24.17
CA GLU A 393 12.13 22.02 23.82
C GLU A 393 11.38 21.85 22.49
N GLU A 394 10.25 22.53 22.38
CA GLU A 394 9.49 22.63 21.13
C GLU A 394 9.96 23.86 20.34
N LEU A 395 10.25 23.66 19.05
CA LEU A 395 10.60 24.74 18.14
C LEU A 395 9.35 25.44 17.61
N GLU A 396 9.46 26.73 17.30
CA GLU A 396 8.43 27.46 16.56
C GLU A 396 8.50 27.09 15.08
N CYS A 397 7.69 26.11 14.69
CA CYS A 397 7.61 25.64 13.31
C CYS A 397 6.49 26.34 12.53
N TYR A 398 6.83 26.90 11.36
CA TYR A 398 5.87 27.54 10.47
C TYR A 398 5.08 26.52 9.64
N ASN A 399 4.01 27.00 9.01
CA ASN A 399 3.23 26.26 8.01
C ASN A 399 2.75 24.87 8.47
N HIS A 400 2.39 24.75 9.75
CA HIS A 400 1.96 23.49 10.39
C HIS A 400 3.05 22.41 10.52
N GLY A 401 4.32 22.77 10.40
CA GLY A 401 5.44 21.93 10.82
C GLY A 401 5.42 21.62 12.31
N TYR A 402 6.29 20.72 12.75
CA TYR A 402 6.51 20.39 14.16
C TYR A 402 7.96 20.00 14.39
N THR A 403 8.46 20.11 15.63
CA THR A 403 9.84 19.73 15.99
C THR A 403 10.14 18.32 15.52
N ASP A 404 11.21 18.15 14.75
CA ASP A 404 11.58 16.84 14.25
C ASP A 404 12.09 15.96 15.40
N PRO A 405 11.43 14.85 15.74
CA PRO A 405 11.85 14.00 16.86
C PRO A 405 13.21 13.33 16.63
N ASN A 406 13.69 13.30 15.38
CA ASN A 406 15.01 12.77 15.02
C ASN A 406 16.10 13.84 15.04
N ASN A 407 15.73 15.11 15.05
CA ASN A 407 16.64 16.24 15.09
C ASN A 407 15.96 17.45 15.73
N CYS A 408 16.13 17.61 17.04
CA CYS A 408 15.49 18.67 17.81
C CYS A 408 15.96 20.10 17.47
N LEU A 409 16.86 20.26 16.49
CA LEU A 409 17.33 21.55 15.98
C LEU A 409 16.63 21.97 14.68
N GLN A 410 15.70 21.17 14.17
CA GLN A 410 14.92 21.50 12.98
C GLN A 410 13.46 21.06 13.12
N CYS A 411 12.62 21.66 12.29
CA CYS A 411 11.25 21.27 12.10
C CYS A 411 11.11 20.23 10.99
N ARG A 412 10.19 19.30 11.19
CA ARG A 412 9.67 18.44 10.14
C ARG A 412 8.56 19.18 9.40
N CYS A 413 8.71 19.31 8.10
CA CYS A 413 7.86 20.16 7.27
C CYS A 413 6.82 19.36 6.47
N PRO A 414 5.59 19.87 6.33
CA PRO A 414 4.65 19.29 5.38
C PRO A 414 5.21 19.35 3.96
N GLU A 415 4.82 18.39 3.12
CA GLU A 415 5.26 18.35 1.72
C GLU A 415 4.92 19.67 1.03
N GLY A 416 5.94 20.29 0.41
CA GLY A 416 5.84 21.61 -0.20
C GLY A 416 6.50 22.75 0.58
N TYR A 417 6.97 22.48 1.80
CA TYR A 417 7.78 23.40 2.61
C TYR A 417 9.14 22.79 2.96
N SER A 418 10.09 23.66 3.26
CA SER A 418 11.47 23.33 3.62
C SER A 418 12.09 24.41 4.51
N GLY A 419 13.39 24.27 4.80
CA GLY A 419 14.12 25.12 5.74
C GLY A 419 13.98 24.62 7.17
N ASN A 420 14.86 25.09 8.05
CA ASN A 420 14.93 24.60 9.43
C ASN A 420 13.65 24.80 10.23
N PHE A 421 12.80 25.77 9.88
CA PHE A 421 11.52 26.04 10.54
C PHE A 421 10.32 25.96 9.59
N CYS A 422 10.48 25.34 8.41
CA CYS A 422 9.42 25.17 7.40
C CYS A 422 8.94 26.48 6.74
N GLN A 423 9.77 27.52 6.71
CA GLN A 423 9.45 28.82 6.13
C GLN A 423 9.72 28.94 4.63
N GLU A 424 10.50 28.01 4.06
CA GLU A 424 11.04 28.09 2.70
C GLU A 424 10.32 27.14 1.73
N THR A 425 10.46 27.40 0.43
CA THR A 425 9.99 26.48 -0.62
C THR A 425 11.11 25.50 -0.98
N PRO A 426 10.84 24.18 -1.08
CA PRO A 426 11.84 23.21 -1.47
C PRO A 426 12.50 23.53 -2.81
N ILE A 427 13.77 23.17 -2.95
CA ILE A 427 14.52 23.36 -4.18
C ILE A 427 14.05 22.34 -5.21
N SER A 428 13.66 22.80 -6.39
CA SER A 428 13.36 21.92 -7.53
C SER A 428 14.66 21.32 -8.05
N ASN A 429 14.69 19.99 -8.23
CA ASN A 429 15.92 19.26 -8.57
C ASN A 429 16.17 19.14 -10.09
N SER A 430 15.21 19.59 -10.91
CA SER A 430 15.28 19.49 -12.37
C SER A 430 15.35 20.88 -13.00
N PRO A 431 16.33 21.13 -13.91
CA PRO A 431 16.45 22.40 -14.61
C PRO A 431 15.31 22.64 -15.62
N ASN A 432 14.53 21.60 -15.92
CA ASN A 432 13.40 21.67 -16.82
C ASN A 432 12.13 22.18 -16.13
N CYS A 433 12.14 22.36 -14.81
CA CYS A 433 11.10 23.09 -14.10
C CYS A 433 11.34 24.60 -14.29
N LYS A 434 10.44 25.31 -14.98
CA LYS A 434 10.57 26.77 -15.18
C LYS A 434 9.82 27.54 -14.09
N ASN A 435 10.26 28.78 -13.83
CA ASN A 435 9.63 29.71 -12.89
C ASN A 435 9.38 29.10 -11.50
N VAL A 436 10.32 28.30 -10.99
CA VAL A 436 10.17 27.56 -9.72
C VAL A 436 10.26 28.43 -8.47
N GLY A 437 9.80 27.90 -7.34
CA GLY A 437 9.93 28.55 -6.04
C GLY A 437 8.77 29.48 -5.73
N PHE A 438 9.08 30.66 -5.20
CA PHE A 438 8.09 31.62 -4.72
C PHE A 438 7.53 32.49 -5.85
N LEU A 439 6.20 32.54 -5.96
CA LEU A 439 5.46 33.27 -6.99
C LEU A 439 4.32 34.08 -6.37
N MET A 440 4.02 35.22 -7.01
CA MET A 440 2.90 36.08 -6.62
C MET A 440 1.81 36.03 -7.68
N ALA A 441 0.58 35.74 -7.28
CA ALA A 441 -0.59 35.78 -8.14
C ALA A 441 -1.26 37.15 -8.08
N GLY A 442 -1.46 37.79 -9.23
CA GLY A 442 -2.23 39.03 -9.38
C GLY A 442 -3.41 38.84 -10.31
N ALA A 443 -4.05 39.95 -10.70
CA ALA A 443 -5.19 39.93 -11.63
C ALA A 443 -4.81 39.45 -13.05
N TRP A 444 -3.54 39.56 -13.41
CA TRP A 444 -2.99 39.09 -14.68
C TRP A 444 -2.48 37.65 -14.54
N GLU A 445 -2.64 36.87 -15.61
CA GLU A 445 -2.22 35.48 -15.65
C GLU A 445 -0.70 35.36 -15.60
N GLY A 446 -0.21 34.57 -14.64
CA GLY A 446 1.12 34.00 -14.64
C GLY A 446 1.08 32.59 -15.22
N SER A 447 2.19 32.14 -15.81
CA SER A 447 2.28 30.83 -16.47
C SER A 447 3.43 29.99 -15.91
N ILE A 448 3.14 28.71 -15.71
CA ILE A 448 4.09 27.68 -15.30
C ILE A 448 4.09 26.61 -16.38
N THR A 449 5.29 26.35 -16.91
CA THR A 449 5.51 25.30 -17.90
C THR A 449 6.73 24.48 -17.50
N THR A 450 6.67 23.18 -17.76
CA THR A 450 7.85 22.33 -17.64
C THR A 450 8.43 22.01 -19.01
N GLY A 451 9.72 21.71 -19.09
CA GLY A 451 10.31 21.00 -20.21
C GLY A 451 10.03 19.51 -20.11
N GLN A 452 10.77 18.70 -20.89
CA GLN A 452 10.76 17.25 -20.74
C GLN A 452 11.30 16.87 -19.37
N LEU A 453 10.48 16.22 -18.54
CA LEU A 453 10.92 15.69 -17.26
C LEU A 453 11.35 14.22 -17.39
N TYR A 454 12.13 13.78 -16.41
CA TYR A 454 12.69 12.43 -16.30
C TYR A 454 12.41 11.87 -14.91
N ALA A 455 12.51 10.55 -14.75
CA ALA A 455 12.39 9.87 -13.46
C ALA A 455 13.27 10.53 -12.39
N GLY A 456 12.68 10.76 -11.21
CA GLY A 456 13.29 11.48 -10.10
C GLY A 456 13.16 13.01 -10.18
N SER A 457 12.58 13.57 -11.23
CA SER A 457 12.34 15.02 -11.31
C SER A 457 11.27 15.44 -10.30
N GLU A 458 11.60 16.47 -9.51
CA GLU A 458 10.72 17.11 -8.54
C GLU A 458 10.73 18.62 -8.76
N CYS A 459 9.55 19.19 -8.98
CA CYS A 459 9.35 20.62 -9.13
C CYS A 459 8.41 21.16 -8.05
N TYR A 460 8.71 22.36 -7.54
CA TYR A 460 7.96 23.01 -6.46
C TYR A 460 7.65 24.46 -6.81
N TRP A 461 6.39 24.83 -6.62
CA TRP A 461 5.93 26.23 -6.73
C TRP A 461 5.05 26.58 -5.54
N ARG A 462 5.29 27.76 -4.98
CA ARG A 462 4.52 28.34 -3.87
C ARG A 462 3.94 29.67 -4.34
N ILE A 463 2.63 29.71 -4.53
CA ILE A 463 1.92 30.83 -5.15
C ILE A 463 1.07 31.53 -4.08
N ILE A 464 1.31 32.82 -3.86
CA ILE A 464 0.62 33.62 -2.85
C ILE A 464 -0.21 34.73 -3.52
N PRO A 465 -1.45 35.01 -3.06
CA PRO A 465 -2.21 36.13 -3.59
C PRO A 465 -1.55 37.47 -3.26
N GLN A 466 -1.49 38.39 -4.21
CA GLN A 466 -0.91 39.73 -4.03
C GLN A 466 -1.71 40.62 -3.08
N LEU A 467 -3.03 40.45 -3.03
CA LEU A 467 -3.93 41.25 -2.22
C LEU A 467 -4.81 40.36 -1.33
N PRO A 468 -5.25 40.85 -0.16
CA PRO A 468 -6.17 40.12 0.70
C PRO A 468 -7.58 40.04 0.07
N LYS A 469 -8.39 39.13 0.62
CA LYS A 469 -9.73 38.72 0.19
C LYS A 469 -9.78 38.17 -1.24
N GLN A 470 -8.70 37.54 -1.69
CA GLN A 470 -8.61 36.94 -3.02
C GLN A 470 -8.50 35.41 -2.93
N ARG A 471 -8.96 34.73 -3.98
CA ARG A 471 -8.69 33.31 -4.22
C ARG A 471 -7.75 33.18 -5.41
N ILE A 472 -6.87 32.20 -5.39
CA ILE A 472 -6.06 31.86 -6.56
C ILE A 472 -6.84 30.82 -7.38
N GLU A 473 -6.94 31.05 -8.68
CA GLU A 473 -7.40 30.09 -9.67
C GLU A 473 -6.18 29.47 -10.34
N ILE A 474 -6.12 28.14 -10.40
CA ILE A 474 -5.13 27.38 -11.17
C ILE A 474 -5.85 26.72 -12.33
N SER A 475 -5.44 27.03 -13.55
CA SER A 475 -5.97 26.46 -14.78
C SER A 475 -4.91 25.59 -15.44
N ILE A 476 -5.06 24.27 -15.33
CA ILE A 476 -4.17 23.27 -15.91
C ILE A 476 -4.61 23.04 -17.34
N SER A 477 -3.85 23.56 -18.30
CA SER A 477 -4.15 23.43 -19.72
C SER A 477 -3.68 22.09 -20.28
N LYS A 478 -2.50 21.64 -19.84
CA LYS A 478 -1.87 20.41 -20.31
C LYS A 478 -1.22 19.63 -19.17
N LEU A 479 -1.53 18.34 -19.07
CA LEU A 479 -0.91 17.42 -18.12
C LEU A 479 -0.72 16.06 -18.79
N GLU A 480 0.52 15.69 -19.08
CA GLU A 480 0.85 14.46 -19.81
C GLU A 480 1.64 13.49 -18.91
N PHE A 481 0.90 12.70 -18.12
CA PHE A 481 1.41 11.54 -17.38
C PHE A 481 0.57 10.29 -17.67
N PRO A 482 1.06 9.07 -17.36
CA PRO A 482 0.28 7.84 -17.49
C PRO A 482 -0.97 7.92 -16.63
N CYS A 483 -2.12 7.93 -17.30
CA CYS A 483 -3.41 8.00 -16.63
C CYS A 483 -3.74 6.64 -16.02
N THR A 484 -3.61 6.55 -14.71
CA THR A 484 -3.92 5.37 -13.92
C THR A 484 -4.85 5.78 -12.77
N ASP A 485 -5.51 4.82 -12.13
CA ASP A 485 -6.34 5.13 -10.96
C ASP A 485 -5.50 5.66 -9.80
N LEU A 486 -4.23 5.26 -9.73
CA LEU A 486 -3.23 5.64 -8.74
C LEU A 486 -2.06 6.33 -9.43
N CYS A 487 -2.03 7.66 -9.42
CA CYS A 487 -0.99 8.40 -10.14
C CYS A 487 0.39 8.18 -9.48
N THR A 488 1.28 7.48 -10.17
CA THR A 488 2.69 7.31 -9.76
C THR A 488 3.54 8.54 -10.08
N SER A 489 3.30 9.17 -11.23
CA SER A 489 3.81 10.50 -11.59
C SER A 489 2.63 11.47 -11.61
N TYR A 490 2.77 12.62 -10.96
CA TYR A 490 1.63 13.49 -10.70
C TYR A 490 2.02 14.96 -10.53
N LEU A 491 1.02 15.82 -10.73
CA LEU A 491 0.94 17.18 -10.21
C LEU A 491 0.00 17.17 -8.98
N GLU A 492 0.53 17.45 -7.80
CA GLU A 492 -0.23 17.68 -6.57
C GLU A 492 -0.55 19.17 -6.44
N VAL A 493 -1.83 19.47 -6.22
CA VAL A 493 -2.33 20.83 -6.00
C VAL A 493 -2.86 20.93 -4.56
N LYS A 494 -2.10 21.60 -3.68
CA LYS A 494 -2.50 21.90 -2.29
C LYS A 494 -3.20 23.26 -2.23
N ALA A 495 -4.46 23.29 -2.65
CA ALA A 495 -5.26 24.53 -2.75
C ALA A 495 -6.02 24.93 -1.48
N LYS A 496 -6.20 23.99 -0.54
CA LYS A 496 -6.95 24.21 0.70
C LYS A 496 -6.11 24.95 1.74
N ARG A 497 -6.75 25.59 2.72
CA ARG A 497 -6.06 26.25 3.85
C ARG A 497 -5.17 25.29 4.63
N ASP A 498 -5.67 24.08 4.88
CA ASP A 498 -4.86 23.03 5.46
C ASP A 498 -3.76 22.59 4.49
N LYS A 499 -2.53 22.54 5.02
CA LYS A 499 -1.34 22.09 4.30
C LYS A 499 -0.71 20.83 4.91
N ILE A 500 -1.32 20.29 5.97
CA ILE A 500 -0.92 19.01 6.58
C ILE A 500 -1.32 17.87 5.67
N SER A 501 -2.58 17.84 5.21
CA SER A 501 -3.09 16.77 4.35
C SER A 501 -2.49 16.81 2.95
N THR A 502 -2.51 15.65 2.29
CA THR A 502 -2.15 15.51 0.88
C THR A 502 -3.11 16.31 0.01
N GLY A 503 -2.58 17.02 -0.99
CA GLY A 503 -3.34 17.78 -1.96
C GLY A 503 -3.96 16.90 -3.06
N ALA A 504 -4.64 17.54 -4.01
CA ALA A 504 -5.21 16.83 -5.15
C ALA A 504 -4.11 16.40 -6.11
N ARG A 505 -3.81 15.10 -6.17
CA ARG A 505 -2.85 14.51 -7.12
C ARG A 505 -3.54 14.18 -8.44
N LEU A 506 -2.99 14.71 -9.52
CA LEU A 506 -3.51 14.57 -10.87
C LEU A 506 -2.41 14.02 -11.78
N CYS A 507 -2.75 13.03 -12.60
CA CYS A 507 -1.91 12.57 -13.70
C CYS A 507 -2.57 12.74 -15.08
N CYS A 508 -3.87 13.01 -15.11
CA CYS A 508 -4.65 13.19 -16.33
C CYS A 508 -5.93 13.97 -16.05
N GLY A 509 -6.76 14.15 -17.09
CA GLY A 509 -8.03 14.86 -16.99
C GLY A 509 -7.90 16.39 -17.13
N SER A 510 -6.83 16.87 -17.77
CA SER A 510 -6.74 18.25 -18.26
C SER A 510 -7.56 18.44 -19.56
N PRO A 511 -8.14 19.63 -19.82
CA PRO A 511 -8.00 20.85 -19.04
C PRO A 511 -8.81 20.81 -17.74
N LYS A 512 -8.29 21.44 -16.69
CA LYS A 512 -8.89 21.40 -15.35
C LYS A 512 -8.61 22.67 -14.57
N THR A 513 -9.63 23.21 -13.90
CA THR A 513 -9.49 24.40 -13.06
C THR A 513 -9.72 24.07 -11.60
N ILE A 514 -8.81 24.51 -10.73
CA ILE A 514 -8.87 24.33 -9.27
C ILE A 514 -8.82 25.70 -8.61
N TYR A 515 -9.71 25.93 -7.66
CA TYR A 515 -9.78 27.17 -6.88
C TYR A 515 -9.20 26.96 -5.48
N GLY A 516 -8.36 27.90 -5.06
CA GLY A 516 -7.90 28.01 -3.69
C GLY A 516 -8.97 28.53 -2.73
N ASP A 517 -8.75 28.26 -1.45
CA ASP A 517 -9.45 28.96 -0.39
C ASP A 517 -9.09 30.46 -0.38
N VAL A 518 -9.96 31.29 0.19
CA VAL A 518 -9.70 32.73 0.31
C VAL A 518 -8.48 32.96 1.19
N ASP A 519 -7.63 33.90 0.78
CA ASP A 519 -6.44 34.33 1.52
C ASP A 519 -5.50 33.18 1.86
N THR A 520 -5.40 32.24 0.93
CA THR A 520 -4.62 31.01 1.09
C THR A 520 -3.66 30.89 -0.07
N GLU A 521 -2.43 30.52 0.23
CA GLU A 521 -1.44 30.15 -0.78
C GLU A 521 -1.72 28.78 -1.40
N ILE A 522 -1.28 28.60 -2.64
CA ILE A 522 -1.32 27.30 -3.32
C ILE A 522 0.09 26.76 -3.43
N ILE A 523 0.25 25.48 -3.09
CA ILE A 523 1.48 24.75 -3.37
C ILE A 523 1.22 23.78 -4.50
N LEU A 524 2.10 23.82 -5.49
CA LEU A 524 2.17 22.86 -6.58
C LEU A 524 3.42 22.02 -6.39
N ILE A 525 3.25 20.70 -6.39
CA ILE A 525 4.33 19.72 -6.30
C ILE A 525 4.20 18.80 -7.51
N LEU A 526 5.21 18.73 -8.35
CA LEU A 526 5.22 17.80 -9.47
C LEU A 526 6.33 16.79 -9.24
N LYS A 527 5.98 15.50 -9.24
CA LYS A 527 6.94 14.39 -9.10
C LYS A 527 6.80 13.42 -10.26
N VAL A 528 7.95 12.99 -10.81
CA VAL A 528 8.02 11.98 -11.87
C VAL A 528 8.74 10.75 -11.35
N SER A 529 8.04 9.62 -11.30
CA SER A 529 8.58 8.38 -10.70
C SER A 529 9.29 7.50 -11.72
N GLU A 530 8.88 7.51 -12.99
CA GLU A 530 9.39 6.60 -14.02
C GLU A 530 9.65 7.31 -15.34
N ASN A 531 10.65 6.83 -16.09
CA ASN A 531 10.94 7.32 -17.43
C ASN A 531 9.97 6.66 -18.41
N ILE A 532 9.13 7.45 -19.07
CA ILE A 532 8.22 6.92 -20.09
C ILE A 532 8.77 7.22 -21.49
N ASN A 533 8.88 6.19 -22.33
CA ASN A 533 9.30 6.37 -23.73
C ASN A 533 8.16 7.02 -24.54
N GLY A 534 8.35 8.25 -25.04
CA GLY A 534 7.34 8.94 -25.85
C GLY A 534 7.20 10.43 -25.53
N THR A 535 6.05 11.01 -25.93
CA THR A 535 5.64 12.43 -25.87
C THR A 535 5.99 13.16 -24.57
N PHE A 536 6.09 14.50 -24.67
CA PHE A 536 6.34 15.45 -23.59
C PHE A 536 5.78 15.01 -22.24
N GLN A 537 6.64 14.87 -21.24
CA GLN A 537 6.22 14.63 -19.85
C GLN A 537 6.32 15.92 -19.08
N GLY A 538 5.17 16.49 -18.75
CA GLY A 538 5.15 17.80 -18.15
C GLY A 538 3.76 18.34 -17.86
N ALA A 539 3.77 19.56 -17.32
CA ALA A 539 2.57 20.33 -17.06
C ALA A 539 2.71 21.73 -17.69
N GLU A 540 1.61 22.19 -18.27
CA GLU A 540 1.40 23.59 -18.60
C GLU A 540 0.16 24.04 -17.83
N LEU A 541 0.31 25.12 -17.06
CA LEU A 541 -0.74 25.67 -16.24
C LEU A 541 -0.57 27.17 -16.07
N ASP A 542 -1.69 27.84 -15.89
CA ASP A 542 -1.76 29.27 -15.64
C ASP A 542 -2.40 29.52 -14.28
N TYR A 543 -2.03 30.65 -13.66
CA TYR A 543 -2.54 31.05 -12.36
C TYR A 543 -2.86 32.53 -12.33
N LYS A 544 -3.94 32.89 -11.63
CA LYS A 544 -4.35 34.28 -11.40
C LYS A 544 -5.17 34.41 -10.13
N THR A 545 -5.32 35.62 -9.63
CA THR A 545 -6.28 35.90 -8.57
C THR A 545 -7.65 36.18 -9.14
N VAL A 546 -8.68 35.62 -8.52
CA VAL A 546 -10.08 35.93 -8.76
C VAL A 546 -10.70 36.55 -7.51
N ASN A 547 -11.57 37.53 -7.70
CA ASN A 547 -12.28 38.15 -6.59
C ASN A 547 -13.13 37.08 -5.88
N ALA A 548 -13.04 37.03 -4.56
CA ALA A 548 -13.97 36.26 -3.75
C ALA A 548 -15.35 36.94 -3.78
N SER A 549 -16.09 36.78 -4.88
CA SER A 549 -17.50 37.12 -4.92
C SER A 549 -18.19 36.40 -3.75
N ILE A 550 -18.95 37.14 -2.95
CA ILE A 550 -19.77 36.59 -1.86
C ILE A 550 -20.86 35.71 -2.48
N THR A 551 -20.53 34.45 -2.75
CA THR A 551 -21.49 33.39 -3.03
C THR A 551 -21.23 32.28 -2.05
N VAL A 552 -21.60 32.53 -0.79
CA VAL A 552 -21.87 31.46 0.15
C VAL A 552 -23.12 30.75 -0.38
N PRO A 553 -23.11 29.44 -0.66
CA PRO A 553 -24.35 28.70 -0.73
C PRO A 553 -24.97 28.79 0.66
N VAL A 554 -26.11 29.46 0.77
CA VAL A 554 -26.90 29.50 2.01
C VAL A 554 -27.26 28.06 2.35
N VAL A 555 -26.46 27.44 3.20
CA VAL A 555 -26.89 26.26 3.96
C VAL A 555 -27.77 26.84 5.05
N THR A 556 -29.07 26.80 4.84
CA THR A 556 -30.06 27.01 5.89
C THR A 556 -29.83 25.92 6.93
N GLN A 557 -29.03 26.21 7.96
CA GLN A 557 -29.04 25.43 9.18
C GLN A 557 -30.40 25.69 9.84
N THR A 558 -31.32 24.75 9.66
CA THR A 558 -32.46 24.60 10.56
C THR A 558 -31.90 24.32 11.95
N LEU A 559 -31.89 25.36 12.79
CA LEU A 559 -31.65 25.21 14.21
C LEU A 559 -32.72 24.26 14.77
N LEU A 560 -32.29 23.09 15.21
CA LEU A 560 -33.12 22.20 16.01
C LEU A 560 -33.44 22.92 17.34
N PRO A 561 -34.70 22.93 17.79
CA PRO A 561 -35.08 23.58 19.03
C PRO A 561 -34.45 22.83 20.21
N THR A 562 -33.57 23.51 20.95
CA THR A 562 -33.07 23.04 22.24
C THR A 562 -34.19 23.10 23.25
N THR A 563 -34.67 21.94 23.70
CA THR A 563 -35.50 21.83 24.90
C THR A 563 -34.66 22.14 26.14
N PRO A 564 -35.17 22.93 27.11
CA PRO A 564 -34.42 23.25 28.31
C PRO A 564 -34.37 22.04 29.25
N ILE A 565 -33.16 21.56 29.58
CA ILE A 565 -32.95 20.57 30.63
C ILE A 565 -32.98 21.29 31.99
N LYS A 566 -33.86 20.82 32.87
CA LYS A 566 -34.02 21.26 34.26
C LYS A 566 -32.87 20.70 35.12
N PRO A 567 -32.25 21.46 36.02
CA PRO A 567 -31.18 20.95 36.88
C PRO A 567 -31.76 20.10 38.02
N GLU A 568 -31.28 18.87 38.15
CA GLU A 568 -31.46 18.03 39.34
C GLU A 568 -30.30 18.26 40.33
N ASN A 569 -30.68 18.31 41.61
CA ASN A 569 -29.83 18.52 42.78
C ASN A 569 -28.83 17.38 43.00
N GLY A 570 -27.60 17.71 43.42
CA GLY A 570 -26.65 16.72 43.91
C GLY A 570 -25.25 17.25 44.23
N THR A 571 -25.14 17.87 45.41
CA THR A 571 -23.94 18.05 46.27
C THR A 571 -22.56 17.62 45.75
N ALA A 572 -21.64 18.58 45.63
CA ALA A 572 -20.19 18.38 45.72
C ALA A 572 -19.64 19.14 46.94
N PRO A 573 -18.63 18.61 47.68
CA PRO A 573 -17.98 19.36 48.75
C PRO A 573 -16.91 20.32 48.18
N SER A 574 -16.80 21.42 48.91
CA SER A 574 -15.95 22.59 48.77
C SER A 574 -14.44 22.34 48.61
N SER A 575 -13.80 23.12 47.74
CA SER A 575 -12.73 24.04 48.17
C SER A 575 -12.48 25.13 47.12
N LEU A 576 -12.53 26.37 47.60
CA LEU A 576 -12.36 27.63 46.88
C LEU A 576 -10.91 27.86 46.44
N ILE A 577 -10.69 28.42 45.25
CA ILE A 577 -9.86 29.62 45.06
C ILE A 577 -10.54 30.53 44.02
N GLN A 578 -10.84 31.76 44.42
CA GLN A 578 -11.46 32.82 43.62
C GLN A 578 -10.44 33.49 42.70
N ILE A 579 -10.84 33.80 41.46
CA ILE A 579 -10.31 34.94 40.70
C ILE A 579 -11.51 35.77 40.25
N THR A 580 -11.61 37.00 40.76
CA THR A 580 -12.59 38.01 40.36
C THR A 580 -12.06 38.84 39.17
N PRO A 581 -12.94 39.27 38.24
CA PRO A 581 -12.61 40.23 37.18
C PRO A 581 -13.07 41.66 37.53
N LEU A 582 -12.35 42.65 36.99
CA LEU A 582 -12.78 44.05 36.82
C LEU A 582 -12.16 44.49 35.48
N ALA A 583 -12.88 44.89 34.43
CA ALA A 583 -13.94 45.88 34.24
C ALA A 583 -13.40 47.00 33.32
N SER A 584 -14.23 47.32 32.33
CA SER A 584 -14.04 48.18 31.17
C SER A 584 -14.08 49.68 31.49
N ILE A 585 -13.27 50.50 30.80
CA ILE A 585 -13.46 51.93 30.48
C ILE A 585 -12.62 52.14 29.20
N GLY A 586 -12.96 52.85 28.12
CA GLY A 586 -13.97 53.86 27.78
C GLY A 586 -13.32 54.78 26.72
N LEU A 587 -14.06 55.11 25.67
CA LEU A 587 -13.67 55.88 24.48
C LEU A 587 -13.09 57.28 24.75
N ALA A 588 -12.18 57.76 23.89
CA ALA A 588 -12.08 59.18 23.52
C ALA A 588 -11.39 59.38 22.15
N ASN A 589 -12.00 60.23 21.33
CA ASN A 589 -11.58 60.71 20.02
C ASN A 589 -10.32 61.60 20.08
N GLY A 590 -9.60 61.69 18.97
CA GLY A 590 -8.61 62.75 18.72
C GLY A 590 -8.14 62.77 17.27
N ILE A 591 -8.71 63.68 16.48
CA ILE A 591 -8.26 64.07 15.14
C ILE A 591 -7.02 64.98 15.28
N ASN A 592 -5.94 64.63 14.57
CA ASN A 592 -5.17 65.52 13.68
C ASN A 592 -4.14 64.72 12.90
#